data_AF-A0AAV4WQR1-F1
#
_entry.id   AF-A0AAV4WQR1-F1
#
_cell.length_a   1.000
_cell.length_b   1.000
_cell.length_c   1.000
_cell.angle_alpha   90.00
_cell.angle_beta   90.00
_cell.angle_gamma   90.00
#
_symmetry.space_group_name_H-M   'P 1'
#
loop_
_entity.id
_entity.type
_entity.pdbx_description
1 polymer ?
#
loop_
_entity_poly.entity_id
_entity_poly.type
_entity_poly.pdbx_seq_one_letter_code
_entity_poly.pdbx_strand_id
1 'polypeptide(L)'
;MSVNYSSKEVLMSMLLPSTVSTPLHSAAGNGFKDNVGMLLHNGAYYNALDGSKLTPLQWSKENSIITLLRIVEELLELWKETITYYLKMK
;
A
#
# COMPACT_ATOMS: atom_id res chain seq x y z
N MET A 1 1.21 -14.44 20.30
CA MET A 1 0.70 -13.94 19.01
C MET A 1 1.90 -13.57 18.14
N SER A 2 2.37 -14.50 17.31
CA SER A 2 3.37 -14.22 16.30
C SER A 2 2.67 -13.65 15.08
N VAL A 3 2.61 -12.32 14.98
CA VAL A 3 2.15 -11.67 13.75
C VAL A 3 3.24 -11.93 12.71
N ASN A 4 2.94 -12.84 11.77
CA ASN A 4 3.81 -13.16 10.65
C ASN A 4 3.67 -12.04 9.60
N TYR A 5 4.35 -10.94 9.84
CA TYR A 5 4.55 -9.90 8.84
C TYR A 5 5.45 -10.49 7.75
N SER A 6 4.98 -10.48 6.50
CA SER A 6 5.73 -11.09 5.42
C SER A 6 7.12 -10.44 5.35
N SER A 7 8.15 -11.26 5.16
CA SER A 7 9.55 -10.90 5.43
C SER A 7 10.03 -9.64 4.70
N LYS A 8 9.35 -9.21 3.63
CA LYS A 8 9.66 -7.98 2.89
C LYS A 8 9.17 -6.69 3.55
N GLU A 9 8.02 -6.70 4.21
CA GLU A 9 7.44 -5.49 4.85
C GLU A 9 8.25 -5.06 6.07
N VAL A 10 8.72 -6.06 6.83
CA VAL A 10 9.59 -5.86 8.00
C VAL A 10 11.00 -5.42 7.57
N LEU A 11 11.56 -6.05 6.51
CA LEU A 11 12.89 -5.70 6.02
C LEU A 11 12.98 -4.25 5.54
N MET A 12 11.94 -3.75 4.86
CA MET A 12 11.91 -2.37 4.36
C MET A 12 11.82 -1.32 5.47
N SER A 13 11.19 -1.65 6.61
CA SER A 13 11.07 -0.75 7.77
C SER A 13 12.23 -0.83 8.76
N MET A 14 13.03 -1.89 8.73
CA MET A 14 14.19 -2.08 9.62
C MET A 14 15.53 -1.58 9.06
N LEU A 15 15.66 -1.40 7.74
CA LEU A 15 16.96 -1.12 7.09
C LEU A 15 17.18 0.35 6.68
N LEU A 16 16.21 1.25 6.88
CA LEU A 16 16.33 2.63 6.41
C LEU A 16 15.91 3.63 7.51
N PRO A 17 16.64 4.76 7.66
CA PRO A 17 16.38 5.75 8.69
C PRO A 17 14.97 6.35 8.53
N SER A 18 14.41 6.84 9.64
CA SER A 18 13.01 7.22 9.94
C SER A 18 12.25 8.18 8.99
N THR A 19 12.65 8.32 7.73
CA THR A 19 12.06 9.19 6.70
C THR A 19 11.62 8.43 5.44
N VAL A 20 11.52 7.09 5.48
CA VAL A 20 11.33 6.22 4.31
C VAL A 20 9.93 6.35 3.70
N SER A 21 9.73 7.35 2.83
CA SER A 21 8.58 7.36 1.93
C SER A 21 8.89 6.54 0.68
N THR A 22 7.93 5.76 0.20
CA THR A 22 8.07 5.01 -1.07
C THR A 22 7.82 5.93 -2.27
N PRO A 23 8.26 5.58 -3.49
CA PRO A 23 7.88 6.33 -4.69
C PRO A 23 6.37 6.56 -4.84
N LEU A 24 5.56 5.61 -4.35
CA LEU A 24 4.10 5.72 -4.37
C LEU A 24 3.59 6.81 -3.40
N HIS A 25 4.20 6.97 -2.23
CA HIS A 25 3.90 8.10 -1.32
C HIS A 25 4.16 9.44 -2.00
N SER A 26 5.33 9.59 -2.64
CA SER A 26 5.69 10.83 -3.31
C SER A 26 4.75 11.12 -4.49
N ALA A 27 4.45 10.15 -5.33
CA ALA A 27 3.53 10.33 -6.45
C ALA A 27 2.12 10.71 -5.98
N ALA A 28 1.64 10.06 -4.92
CA ALA A 28 0.33 10.31 -4.34
C ALA A 28 0.22 11.70 -3.70
N GLY A 29 1.21 12.09 -2.89
CA GLY A 29 1.25 13.39 -2.21
C GLY A 29 1.45 14.59 -3.14
N ASN A 30 2.05 14.38 -4.32
CA ASN A 30 2.24 15.42 -5.34
C ASN A 30 1.13 15.45 -6.41
N GLY A 31 0.12 14.58 -6.36
CA GLY A 31 -0.96 14.62 -7.35
C GLY A 31 -0.62 13.98 -8.71
N PHE A 32 0.46 13.20 -8.81
CA PHE A 32 0.92 12.60 -10.08
C PHE A 32 0.15 11.32 -10.42
N LYS A 33 -1.11 11.48 -10.87
CA LYS A 33 -2.03 10.39 -11.16
C LYS A 33 -1.46 9.31 -12.09
N ASP A 34 -0.83 9.70 -13.19
CA ASP A 34 -0.27 8.74 -14.15
C ASP A 34 0.89 7.94 -13.54
N ASN A 35 1.72 8.59 -12.72
CA ASN A 35 2.80 7.91 -12.00
C ASN A 35 2.26 6.95 -10.95
N VAL A 36 1.17 7.32 -10.25
CA VAL A 36 0.47 6.41 -9.32
C VAL A 36 -0.01 5.17 -10.08
N GLY A 37 -0.66 5.35 -11.24
CA GLY A 37 -1.10 4.24 -12.08
C GLY A 37 0.04 3.33 -12.54
N MET A 38 1.14 3.93 -13.04
CA MET A 38 2.33 3.20 -13.48
C MET A 38 2.98 2.41 -12.33
N LEU A 39 3.09 3.01 -11.14
CA LEU A 39 3.69 2.36 -9.98
C LEU A 39 2.85 1.16 -9.51
N LEU A 40 1.52 1.33 -9.42
CA LEU A 40 0.60 0.25 -9.10
C LEU A 40 0.67 -0.88 -10.13
N HIS A 41 0.71 -0.53 -11.42
CA HIS A 41 0.86 -1.50 -12.51
C HIS A 41 2.17 -2.30 -12.38
N ASN A 42 3.25 -1.66 -11.96
CA ASN A 42 4.55 -2.30 -11.74
C ASN A 42 4.68 -3.01 -10.38
N GLY A 43 3.58 -3.21 -9.65
CA GLY A 43 3.57 -3.97 -8.39
C GLY A 43 4.07 -3.20 -7.18
N ALA A 44 4.04 -1.86 -7.21
CA ALA A 44 4.28 -1.07 -6.01
C ALA A 44 3.28 -1.44 -4.91
N TYR A 45 3.76 -1.57 -3.68
CA TYR A 45 2.92 -1.94 -2.55
C TYR A 45 2.01 -0.76 -2.17
N TYR A 46 0.71 -0.94 -2.36
CA TYR A 46 -0.31 0.11 -2.32
C TYR A 46 -0.50 0.75 -0.93
N ASN A 47 -0.33 -0.05 0.13
CA ASN A 47 -0.52 0.31 1.54
C ASN A 47 0.80 0.28 2.33
N ALA A 48 1.94 0.49 1.66
CA ALA A 48 3.22 0.61 2.35
C ALA A 48 3.16 1.70 3.42
N LEU A 49 3.78 1.48 4.58
CA LEU A 49 3.86 2.48 5.64
C LEU A 49 5.17 3.25 5.54
N ASP A 50 5.11 4.58 5.62
CA ASP A 50 6.28 5.43 5.75
C ASP A 50 6.84 5.49 7.19
N GLY A 51 7.86 6.31 7.41
CA GLY A 51 8.45 6.53 8.74
C GLY A 51 7.50 7.12 9.78
N SER A 52 6.38 7.72 9.36
CA SER A 52 5.30 8.25 10.21
C SER A 52 4.11 7.29 10.33
N LYS A 53 4.22 6.06 9.79
CA LYS A 53 3.14 5.07 9.69
C LYS A 53 1.95 5.56 8.85
N LEU A 54 2.21 6.42 7.88
CA LEU A 54 1.23 6.87 6.91
C LEU A 54 1.32 6.02 5.64
N THR A 55 0.18 5.80 4.98
CA THR A 55 0.10 5.14 3.66
C THR A 55 0.15 6.16 2.51
N PRO A 56 0.37 5.73 1.26
CA PRO A 56 0.24 6.61 0.10
C PRO A 56 -1.14 7.26 -0.02
N LEU A 57 -2.20 6.55 0.40
CA LEU A 57 -3.56 7.10 0.45
C LEU A 57 -3.63 8.29 1.42
N GLN A 58 -3.04 8.16 2.61
CA GLN A 58 -3.01 9.23 3.62
C GLN A 58 -2.12 10.43 3.21
N TRP A 59 -1.14 10.21 2.31
CA TRP A 59 -0.36 11.30 1.70
C TRP A 59 -1.14 12.08 0.64
N SER A 60 -2.17 11.48 0.06
CA SER A 60 -2.88 12.04 -1.09
C SER A 60 -3.72 13.26 -0.73
N LYS A 61 -3.61 14.32 -1.53
CA LYS A 61 -4.48 15.52 -1.44
C LYS A 61 -5.50 15.59 -2.57
N GLU A 62 -5.26 14.86 -3.66
CA GLU A 62 -6.09 14.87 -4.86
C GLU A 62 -7.18 13.80 -4.79
N ASN A 63 -8.45 14.22 -4.94
CA ASN A 63 -9.61 13.31 -4.90
C ASN A 63 -9.53 12.18 -5.92
N SER A 64 -8.91 12.44 -7.08
CA SER A 64 -8.73 11.44 -8.13
C SER A 64 -7.79 10.30 -7.70
N ILE A 65 -6.74 10.63 -6.95
CA ILE A 65 -5.77 9.65 -6.42
C ILE A 65 -6.33 8.95 -5.19
N ILE A 66 -6.99 9.70 -4.30
CA ILE A 66 -7.68 9.14 -3.13
C ILE A 66 -8.68 8.07 -3.58
N THR A 67 -9.49 8.38 -4.59
CA THR A 67 -10.47 7.43 -5.14
C THR A 67 -9.79 6.21 -5.75
N LEU A 68 -8.71 6.40 -6.53
CA LEU A 68 -7.96 5.31 -7.14
C LEU A 68 -7.38 4.35 -6.07
N LEU A 69 -6.66 4.89 -5.09
CA LEU A 69 -6.02 4.09 -4.04
C LEU A 69 -7.05 3.40 -3.14
N ARG A 70 -8.17 4.06 -2.82
CA ARG A 70 -9.26 3.46 -2.06
C ARG A 70 -9.89 2.27 -2.78
N ILE A 71 -10.13 2.38 -4.08
CA ILE A 71 -10.64 1.25 -4.88
C ILE A 71 -9.66 0.07 -4.84
N VAL A 72 -8.34 0.34 -4.93
CA VAL A 72 -7.33 -0.72 -4.82
C VAL A 72 -7.36 -1.38 -3.45
N GLU A 73 -7.47 -0.61 -2.36
CA GLU A 73 -7.60 -1.17 -1.00
C GLU A 73 -8.84 -2.04 -0.85
N GLU A 74 -10.01 -1.53 -1.25
CA GLU A 74 -11.29 -2.25 -1.17
C GLU A 74 -11.25 -3.55 -1.99
N LEU A 75 -10.74 -3.51 -3.22
CA LEU A 75 -10.62 -4.69 -4.06
C LEU A 75 -9.67 -5.72 -3.46
N LEU A 76 -8.49 -5.32 -3.02
CA LEU A 76 -7.51 -6.28 -2.51
C LEU A 76 -7.92 -6.89 -1.16
N GLU A 77 -8.70 -6.17 -0.34
CA GLU A 77 -9.22 -6.72 0.91
C GLU A 77 -10.31 -7.78 0.68
N LEU A 78 -11.23 -7.53 -0.27
CA LEU A 78 -12.25 -8.52 -0.67
C LEU A 78 -11.62 -9.83 -1.15
N TRP A 79 -10.50 -9.74 -1.89
CA TRP A 79 -9.81 -10.94 -2.37
C TRP A 79 -9.15 -11.71 -1.24
N LYS A 80 -8.62 -11.03 -0.21
CA LYS A 80 -8.08 -11.70 1.00
C LYS A 80 -9.17 -12.45 1.76
N GLU A 81 -10.33 -11.83 1.95
CA GLU A 81 -11.47 -12.45 2.62
C GLU A 81 -11.95 -13.69 1.87
N THR A 82 -12.09 -13.55 0.54
CA THR A 82 -12.51 -14.63 -0.35
C THR A 82 -11.55 -15.82 -0.27
N ILE A 83 -10.25 -15.60 -0.41
CA ILE A 83 -9.23 -16.66 -0.32
C ILE A 83 -9.23 -17.29 1.07
N THR A 84 -9.29 -16.47 2.13
CA THR A 84 -9.32 -16.95 3.52
C THR A 84 -10.53 -17.85 3.76
N TYR A 85 -11.70 -17.48 3.23
CA TYR A 85 -12.91 -18.29 3.29
C TYR A 85 -12.71 -19.65 2.63
N TYR A 86 -12.20 -19.69 1.39
CA TYR A 86 -11.96 -20.95 0.68
C TYR A 86 -10.92 -21.85 1.36
N LEU A 87 -9.88 -21.27 1.95
CA LEU A 87 -8.86 -22.04 2.68
C LEU A 87 -9.38 -22.66 3.97
N LYS A 88 -10.43 -22.11 4.60
CA LYS A 88 -11.05 -22.65 5.83
C LYS A 88 -12.04 -23.78 5.57
N MET A 89 -12.57 -23.91 4.35
CA MET A 89 -13.54 -24.95 3.98
C MET A 89 -12.91 -26.26 3.47
N LYS A 90 -11.59 -26.32 3.42
CA LYS A 90 -10.82 -27.50 3.03
C LYS A 90 -10.08 -28.06 4.24
#